data_AF-A0A7C5GPW2-F1
#
_entry.id   AF-A0A7C5GPW2-F1
#
_cell.length_a   1.000
_cell.length_b   1.000
_cell.length_c   1.000
_cell.angle_alpha   90.00
_cell.angle_beta   90.00
_cell.angle_gamma   90.00
#
_symmetry.space_group_name_H-M   'P 1'
#
loop_
_entity.id
_entity.type
_entity.pdbx_description
1 polymer ?
#
loop_
_entity_poly.entity_id
_entity_poly.type
_entity_poly.pdbx_seq_one_letter_code
_entity_poly.pdbx_strand_id
1 'polypeptide(L)'
;MGFAFDPDFHRNQRVETGEEQTRAMFEWLRNEYRRSLDLRNKLTPETTDIFVQPLVALDKTRSIHAFEVLGRFREGDGHISAGLFIDDIILMGLAPEFDTLVLEQVVAQSESLARITSRLFVNVSPASLEKREYIDKLIQAVQGPLRGFEVVLELTERVLLERIGLISELHRDHGLHFAIDDFGTGYSTLQTVIELALEGSIRYLKLDGSLTRNITTSLASERIMHITQQMARELNLETVVEVIETVAQVDKLRELDMDIGQGYLLGIPDTVAVWKGKLNYLESRISGTAPSTFIL
;
A
#
# COMPACT_ATOMS: atom_id res chain seq x y z
N MET A 1 -12.89 24.04 -15.85
CA MET A 1 -12.84 24.08 -17.32
C MET A 1 -11.45 24.56 -17.71
N GLY A 2 -10.60 23.63 -18.15
CA GLY A 2 -9.17 23.85 -18.36
C GLY A 2 -8.48 22.49 -18.30
N PHE A 3 -8.53 21.75 -19.41
CA PHE A 3 -7.79 20.51 -19.57
C PHE A 3 -6.31 20.87 -19.77
N ALA A 4 -5.43 20.37 -18.91
CA ALA A 4 -4.00 20.43 -19.13
C ALA A 4 -3.66 19.46 -20.28
N PHE A 5 -3.36 20.03 -21.45
CA PHE A 5 -2.80 19.28 -22.57
C PHE A 5 -1.35 18.90 -22.24
N ASP A 6 -1.02 17.64 -22.48
CA ASP A 6 0.35 17.13 -22.46
C ASP A 6 1.21 17.92 -23.49
N PRO A 7 2.30 18.58 -23.08
CA PRO A 7 3.12 19.41 -23.97
C PRO A 7 3.90 18.64 -25.04
N ASP A 8 4.00 17.30 -24.93
CA ASP A 8 4.82 16.50 -25.85
C ASP A 8 4.10 16.04 -27.12
N PHE A 9 2.85 16.50 -27.35
CA PHE A 9 2.10 16.24 -28.58
C PHE A 9 2.72 16.85 -29.86
N HIS A 10 3.76 17.69 -29.74
CA HIS A 10 4.26 18.52 -30.85
C HIS A 10 5.69 18.24 -31.36
N ARG A 11 6.33 17.12 -31.02
CA ARG A 11 7.63 16.78 -31.64
C ARG A 11 7.60 15.50 -32.46
N ASN A 12 7.46 15.72 -33.77
CA ASN A 12 7.63 14.81 -34.90
C ASN A 12 6.48 13.82 -35.17
N GLN A 13 5.52 14.24 -36.01
CA GLN A 13 5.25 13.63 -37.33
C GLN A 13 4.09 14.34 -38.04
N ARG A 14 4.11 14.25 -39.38
CA ARG A 14 3.17 14.65 -40.44
C ARG A 14 1.86 15.34 -40.04
N VAL A 15 1.48 16.38 -40.81
CA VAL A 15 0.15 17.00 -40.78
C VAL A 15 -0.92 15.93 -41.09
N GLU A 16 -1.43 15.28 -40.04
CA GLU A 16 -2.63 14.45 -40.11
C GLU A 16 -3.82 15.36 -40.42
N THR A 17 -4.70 14.88 -41.29
CA THR A 17 -5.88 15.64 -41.70
C THR A 17 -6.83 15.83 -40.52
N GLY A 18 -7.62 16.91 -40.50
CA GLY A 18 -8.58 17.16 -39.41
C GLY A 18 -9.60 16.04 -39.20
N GLU A 19 -9.86 15.21 -40.23
CA GLU A 19 -10.70 14.01 -40.15
C GLU A 19 -10.00 12.85 -39.42
N GLU A 20 -8.70 12.65 -39.62
CA GLU A 20 -7.91 11.63 -38.90
C GLU A 20 -7.77 11.98 -37.42
N GLN A 21 -7.50 13.24 -37.09
CA GLN A 21 -7.46 13.71 -35.70
C GLN A 21 -8.81 13.57 -34.99
N THR A 22 -9.90 13.89 -35.70
CA THR A 22 -11.27 13.73 -35.18
C THR A 22 -11.60 12.25 -34.95
N ARG A 23 -11.21 11.35 -35.87
CA ARG A 23 -11.42 9.91 -35.73
C ARG A 23 -10.62 9.32 -34.57
N ALA A 24 -9.34 9.68 -34.45
CA ALA A 24 -8.48 9.26 -33.34
C ALA A 24 -9.05 9.71 -31.98
N MET A 25 -9.54 10.95 -31.89
CA MET A 25 -10.22 11.47 -30.71
C MET A 25 -11.48 10.67 -30.36
N PHE A 26 -12.33 10.34 -31.34
CA PHE A 26 -13.54 9.54 -31.09
C PHE A 26 -13.24 8.08 -30.72
N GLU A 27 -12.20 7.49 -31.30
CA GLU A 27 -11.73 6.14 -30.93
C GLU A 27 -11.16 6.14 -29.50
N TRP A 28 -10.37 7.16 -29.14
CA TRP A 28 -9.89 7.36 -27.77
C TRP A 28 -11.04 7.52 -26.77
N LEU A 29 -11.99 8.43 -27.03
CA LEU A 29 -13.18 8.63 -26.18
C LEU A 29 -14.00 7.35 -25.99
N ARG A 30 -14.13 6.54 -27.05
CA ARG A 30 -14.87 5.27 -26.99
C ARG A 30 -14.14 4.23 -26.14
N ASN A 31 -12.82 4.14 -26.28
CA ASN A 31 -12.00 3.22 -25.49
C ASN A 31 -11.99 3.63 -24.02
N GLU A 32 -11.86 4.92 -23.74
CA GLU A 32 -11.92 5.49 -22.40
C GLU A 32 -13.27 5.22 -21.74
N TYR A 33 -14.37 5.47 -22.47
CA TYR A 33 -15.72 5.16 -21.99
C TYR A 33 -15.93 3.67 -21.72
N ARG A 34 -15.43 2.79 -22.60
CA ARG A 34 -15.52 1.34 -22.41
C ARG A 34 -14.72 0.88 -21.18
N ARG A 35 -13.49 1.40 -20.99
CA ARG A 35 -12.66 1.11 -19.81
C ARG A 35 -13.34 1.56 -18.52
N SER A 36 -13.92 2.76 -18.53
CA SER A 36 -14.69 3.32 -17.43
C SER A 36 -15.91 2.46 -17.06
N LEU A 37 -16.68 1.99 -18.06
CA LEU A 37 -17.80 1.08 -17.82
C LEU A 37 -17.35 -0.29 -17.29
N ASP A 38 -16.28 -0.85 -17.83
CA ASP A 38 -15.73 -2.15 -17.37
C ASP A 38 -15.34 -2.08 -15.89
N LEU A 39 -14.58 -1.05 -15.50
CA LEU A 39 -14.16 -0.85 -14.11
C LEU A 39 -15.34 -0.65 -13.17
N ARG A 40 -16.35 0.13 -13.57
CA ARG A 40 -17.59 0.28 -12.77
C ARG A 40 -18.30 -1.06 -12.56
N ASN A 41 -18.38 -1.88 -13.60
CA ASN A 41 -19.01 -3.20 -13.50
C ASN A 41 -18.18 -4.20 -12.67
N LYS A 42 -16.86 -4.00 -12.59
CA LYS A 42 -15.93 -4.78 -11.76
C LYS A 42 -15.92 -4.36 -10.29
N LEU A 43 -16.60 -3.28 -9.88
CA LEU A 43 -16.72 -2.89 -8.48
C LEU A 43 -17.86 -3.64 -7.79
N THR A 44 -17.66 -4.94 -7.60
CA THR A 44 -18.57 -5.80 -6.84
C THR A 44 -17.78 -6.69 -5.87
N PRO A 45 -18.41 -7.18 -4.79
CA PRO A 45 -17.76 -8.14 -3.89
C PRO A 45 -17.29 -9.42 -4.59
N GLU A 46 -17.97 -9.85 -5.66
CA GLU A 46 -17.66 -11.09 -6.38
C GLU A 46 -16.42 -10.96 -7.28
N THR A 47 -16.13 -9.76 -7.76
CA THR A 47 -15.02 -9.45 -8.67
C THR A 47 -13.83 -8.82 -7.95
N THR A 48 -13.97 -8.44 -6.68
CA THR A 48 -12.90 -7.84 -5.87
C THR A 48 -12.35 -8.85 -4.87
N ASP A 49 -11.03 -9.03 -4.88
CA ASP A 49 -10.29 -9.85 -3.93
C ASP A 49 -9.20 -9.05 -3.23
N ILE A 50 -8.63 -9.64 -2.19
CA ILE A 50 -7.42 -9.14 -1.53
C ILE A 50 -6.28 -10.15 -1.62
N PHE A 51 -5.09 -9.64 -1.90
CA PHE A 51 -3.83 -10.32 -1.66
C PHE A 51 -3.17 -9.67 -0.46
N VAL A 52 -2.23 -10.37 0.17
CA VAL A 52 -1.42 -9.85 1.26
C VAL A 52 0.07 -10.00 0.96
N GLN A 53 0.86 -8.99 1.31
CA GLN A 53 2.31 -9.01 1.16
C GLN A 53 2.98 -8.82 2.53
N PRO A 54 3.98 -9.64 2.90
CA PRO A 54 4.58 -9.58 4.22
C PRO A 54 5.50 -8.37 4.35
N LEU A 55 5.40 -7.71 5.50
CA LEU A 55 6.40 -6.78 6.01
C LEU A 55 7.26 -7.57 6.99
N VAL A 56 8.57 -7.62 6.74
CA VAL A 56 9.51 -8.49 7.47
C VAL A 56 10.50 -7.64 8.24
N ALA A 57 10.72 -7.97 9.51
CA ALA A 57 11.75 -7.32 10.32
C ALA A 57 13.14 -7.56 9.69
N LEU A 58 13.94 -6.51 9.53
CA LEU A 58 15.28 -6.59 8.92
C LEU A 58 16.36 -7.02 9.94
N ASP A 59 15.96 -7.40 11.14
CA ASP A 59 16.83 -7.92 12.17
C ASP A 59 17.37 -9.35 11.84
N LYS A 60 17.97 -10.00 12.83
CA LYS A 60 18.48 -11.38 12.65
C LYS A 60 17.36 -12.43 12.61
N THR A 61 16.18 -12.12 13.15
CA THR A 61 15.05 -13.05 13.23
C THR A 61 14.33 -13.18 11.89
N ARG A 62 14.30 -12.10 11.09
CA ARG A 62 13.53 -12.04 9.83
C ARG A 62 12.08 -12.50 10.01
N SER A 63 11.50 -12.16 11.16
CA SER A 63 10.13 -12.48 11.48
C SER A 63 9.18 -11.61 10.66
N ILE A 64 8.00 -12.14 10.33
CA ILE A 64 6.95 -11.35 9.71
C ILE A 64 6.39 -10.40 10.78
N HIS A 65 6.52 -9.11 10.52
CA HIS A 65 6.06 -8.03 11.39
C HIS A 65 4.59 -7.68 11.15
N ALA A 66 4.16 -7.70 9.89
CA ALA A 66 2.80 -7.38 9.47
C ALA A 66 2.53 -7.93 8.07
N PHE A 67 1.30 -7.72 7.58
CA PHE A 67 0.98 -7.84 6.17
C PHE A 67 0.31 -6.56 5.66
N GLU A 68 0.68 -6.14 4.46
CA GLU A 68 -0.06 -5.14 3.71
C GLU A 68 -1.17 -5.81 2.89
N VAL A 69 -2.37 -5.26 2.96
CA VAL A 69 -3.52 -5.66 2.17
C VAL A 69 -3.50 -4.94 0.83
N LEU A 70 -3.55 -5.72 -0.25
CA LEU A 70 -3.46 -5.23 -1.62
C LEU A 70 -4.70 -5.69 -2.40
N GLY A 71 -5.52 -4.73 -2.82
CA GLY A 71 -6.72 -4.99 -3.62
C GLY A 71 -6.39 -5.60 -4.99
N ARG A 72 -7.28 -6.48 -5.46
CA ARG A 72 -7.19 -7.16 -6.75
C ARG A 72 -8.55 -7.21 -7.42
N PHE A 73 -8.59 -7.12 -8.75
CA PHE A 73 -9.76 -7.55 -9.51
C PHE A 73 -9.56 -8.95 -10.06
N ARG A 74 -10.58 -9.80 -9.96
CA ARG A 74 -10.62 -11.11 -10.63
C ARG A 74 -10.79 -10.91 -12.13
N GLU A 75 -10.01 -11.63 -12.92
CA GLU A 75 -10.13 -11.65 -14.38
C GLU A 75 -9.84 -13.06 -14.91
N GLY A 76 -10.88 -13.73 -15.40
CA GLY A 76 -10.81 -15.14 -15.79
C GLY A 76 -10.42 -16.03 -14.59
N ASP A 77 -9.39 -16.85 -14.78
CA ASP A 77 -8.81 -17.71 -13.72
C ASP A 77 -7.72 -17.00 -12.89
N GLY A 78 -7.52 -15.69 -13.09
CA GLY A 78 -6.44 -14.92 -12.45
C GLY A 78 -6.90 -13.61 -11.81
N HIS A 79 -5.92 -12.75 -11.51
CA HIS A 79 -6.10 -11.48 -10.82
C HIS A 79 -5.28 -10.36 -11.45
N ILE A 80 -5.84 -9.16 -11.44
CA ILE A 80 -5.19 -7.91 -11.85
C ILE A 80 -4.77 -7.15 -10.60
N SER A 81 -3.51 -6.69 -10.56
CA SER A 81 -3.00 -5.82 -9.50
C SER A 81 -3.62 -4.42 -9.54
N ALA A 82 -3.90 -3.83 -8.39
CA ALA A 82 -4.40 -2.45 -8.27
C ALA A 82 -3.53 -1.44 -9.01
N GLY A 83 -2.20 -1.61 -9.03
CA GLY A 83 -1.29 -0.73 -9.76
C GLY A 83 -1.56 -0.60 -11.27
N LEU A 84 -2.39 -1.48 -11.88
CA LEU A 84 -2.78 -1.38 -13.29
C LEU A 84 -4.08 -0.60 -13.53
N PHE A 85 -4.88 -0.34 -12.49
CA PHE A 85 -6.21 0.27 -12.62
C PHE A 85 -6.52 1.36 -11.58
N ILE A 86 -5.70 1.53 -10.53
CA ILE A 86 -6.01 2.40 -9.41
C ILE A 86 -6.10 3.88 -9.84
N ASP A 87 -5.26 4.30 -10.78
CA ASP A 87 -5.29 5.66 -11.33
C ASP A 87 -6.64 5.97 -11.99
N ASP A 88 -7.20 4.99 -12.72
CA ASP A 88 -8.52 5.13 -13.33
C ASP A 88 -9.63 5.21 -12.27
N ILE A 89 -9.55 4.36 -11.23
CA ILE A 89 -10.50 4.36 -10.10
C ILE A 89 -10.50 5.73 -9.41
N ILE A 90 -9.32 6.32 -9.18
CA ILE A 90 -9.17 7.66 -8.59
C ILE A 90 -9.74 8.72 -9.54
N LEU A 91 -9.36 8.71 -10.82
CA LEU A 91 -9.82 9.68 -11.81
C LEU A 91 -11.34 9.67 -11.99
N MET A 92 -11.94 8.49 -11.89
CA MET A 92 -13.39 8.28 -12.02
C MET A 92 -14.17 8.58 -10.73
N GLY A 93 -13.47 8.90 -9.62
CA GLY A 93 -14.07 9.16 -8.32
C GLY A 93 -14.66 7.93 -7.66
N LEU A 94 -14.14 6.73 -7.96
CA LEU A 94 -14.62 5.43 -7.47
C LEU A 94 -13.75 4.82 -6.37
N ALA A 95 -12.75 5.56 -5.88
CA ALA A 95 -11.87 5.10 -4.81
C ALA A 95 -12.63 4.73 -3.52
N PRO A 96 -13.65 5.50 -3.07
CA PRO A 96 -14.44 5.11 -1.90
C PRO A 96 -15.16 3.76 -2.04
N GLU A 97 -15.72 3.48 -3.21
CA GLU A 97 -16.37 2.22 -3.52
C GLU A 97 -15.36 1.07 -3.53
N PHE A 98 -14.18 1.28 -4.13
CA PHE A 98 -13.12 0.27 -4.15
C PHE A 98 -12.56 -0.02 -2.75
N ASP A 99 -12.21 1.02 -1.99
CA ASP A 99 -11.70 0.89 -0.62
C ASP A 99 -12.71 0.18 0.29
N THR A 100 -14.00 0.46 0.10
CA THR A 100 -15.10 -0.23 0.80
C THR A 100 -15.10 -1.72 0.48
N LEU A 101 -14.98 -2.11 -0.79
CA LEU A 101 -14.95 -3.51 -1.19
C LEU A 101 -13.71 -4.23 -0.65
N VAL A 102 -12.55 -3.57 -0.66
CA VAL A 102 -11.31 -4.10 -0.06
C VAL A 102 -11.50 -4.33 1.45
N LEU A 103 -12.07 -3.35 2.17
CA LEU A 103 -12.36 -3.49 3.60
C LEU A 103 -13.34 -4.65 3.88
N GLU A 104 -14.39 -4.78 3.07
CA GLU A 104 -15.36 -5.88 3.17
C GLU A 104 -14.68 -7.24 2.97
N GLN A 105 -13.73 -7.36 2.04
CA GLN A 105 -12.92 -8.57 1.85
C GLN A 105 -11.99 -8.85 3.04
N VAL A 106 -11.37 -7.82 3.62
CA VAL A 106 -10.55 -7.97 4.85
C VAL A 106 -11.39 -8.49 6.01
N VAL A 107 -12.57 -7.91 6.21
CA VAL A 107 -13.53 -8.35 7.23
C VAL A 107 -13.96 -9.80 6.98
N ALA A 108 -14.33 -10.15 5.75
CA ALA A 108 -14.74 -11.50 5.39
C ALA A 108 -13.64 -12.55 5.63
N GLN A 109 -12.36 -12.16 5.49
CA GLN A 109 -11.21 -13.05 5.68
C GLN A 109 -10.52 -12.90 7.04
N SER A 110 -11.08 -12.11 7.96
CA SER A 110 -10.50 -11.77 9.27
C SER A 110 -10.04 -12.98 10.08
N GLU A 111 -10.84 -14.04 10.17
CA GLU A 111 -10.46 -15.25 10.90
C GLU A 111 -9.24 -15.95 10.29
N SER A 112 -9.09 -15.92 8.96
CA SER A 112 -7.94 -16.50 8.27
C SER A 112 -6.71 -15.61 8.40
N LEU A 113 -6.89 -14.29 8.31
CA LEU A 113 -5.84 -13.29 8.55
C LEU A 113 -5.28 -13.40 9.98
N ALA A 114 -6.15 -13.63 10.97
CA ALA A 114 -5.75 -13.78 12.37
C ALA A 114 -4.86 -15.01 12.63
N ARG A 115 -4.78 -15.95 11.68
CA ARG A 115 -3.85 -17.09 11.76
C ARG A 115 -2.45 -16.78 11.25
N ILE A 116 -2.27 -15.67 10.54
CA ILE A 116 -0.98 -15.32 9.92
C ILE A 116 -0.40 -14.01 10.47
N THR A 117 -1.22 -13.13 11.04
CA THR A 117 -0.78 -11.86 11.62
C THR A 117 -1.82 -11.29 12.59
N SER A 118 -1.35 -10.43 13.49
CA SER A 118 -2.19 -9.53 14.29
C SER A 118 -2.05 -8.07 13.86
N ARG A 119 -1.30 -7.77 12.79
CA ARG A 119 -1.07 -6.41 12.27
C ARG A 119 -1.31 -6.37 10.76
N LEU A 120 -2.12 -5.41 10.33
CA LEU A 120 -2.49 -5.21 8.93
C LEU A 120 -2.24 -3.77 8.52
N PHE A 121 -1.55 -3.58 7.40
CA PHE A 121 -1.43 -2.30 6.72
C PHE A 121 -2.49 -2.24 5.62
N VAL A 122 -3.25 -1.14 5.58
CA VAL A 122 -4.36 -0.96 4.65
C VAL A 122 -4.27 0.42 4.02
N ASN A 123 -4.20 0.46 2.69
CA ASN A 123 -4.27 1.68 1.92
C ASN A 123 -5.67 2.31 2.06
N VAL A 124 -5.71 3.64 2.22
CA VAL A 124 -6.98 4.39 2.21
C VAL A 124 -6.83 5.64 1.35
N SER A 125 -7.76 5.82 0.42
CA SER A 125 -7.75 7.01 -0.43
C SER A 125 -8.23 8.26 0.33
N PRO A 126 -7.71 9.46 -0.01
CA PRO A 126 -8.21 10.70 0.57
C PRO A 126 -9.72 10.90 0.36
N ALA A 127 -10.25 10.46 -0.78
CA ALA A 127 -11.67 10.56 -1.08
C ALA A 127 -12.52 9.70 -0.12
N SER A 128 -12.03 8.55 0.31
CA SER A 128 -12.71 7.68 1.29
C SER A 128 -12.83 8.36 2.66
N LEU A 129 -11.80 9.09 3.08
CA LEU A 129 -11.81 9.86 4.33
C LEU A 129 -12.77 11.07 4.31
N GLU A 130 -13.35 11.41 3.16
CA GLU A 130 -14.42 12.41 3.07
C GLU A 130 -15.82 11.78 3.16
N LYS A 131 -15.92 10.46 3.03
CA LYS A 131 -17.20 9.73 3.09
C LYS A 131 -17.44 9.25 4.50
N ARG A 132 -18.44 9.82 5.17
CA ARG A 132 -18.90 9.37 6.49
C ARG A 132 -19.25 7.88 6.46
N GLU A 133 -19.87 7.41 5.38
CA GLU A 133 -20.26 6.02 5.20
C GLU A 133 -19.06 5.07 5.23
N TYR A 134 -17.93 5.46 4.63
CA TYR A 134 -16.70 4.67 4.67
C TYR A 134 -16.09 4.67 6.07
N ILE A 135 -16.01 5.85 6.71
CA ILE A 135 -15.47 5.98 8.07
C ILE A 135 -16.29 5.12 9.04
N ASP A 136 -17.62 5.18 8.98
CA ASP A 136 -18.50 4.40 9.83
C ASP A 136 -18.28 2.89 9.62
N LYS A 137 -18.12 2.43 8.38
CA LYS A 137 -17.79 1.03 8.06
C LYS A 137 -16.42 0.62 8.60
N LEU A 138 -15.41 1.46 8.45
CA LEU A 138 -14.06 1.24 8.97
C LEU A 138 -14.09 1.09 10.50
N ILE A 139 -14.78 2.00 11.20
CA ILE A 139 -14.94 1.95 12.65
C ILE A 139 -15.66 0.66 13.06
N GLN A 140 -16.74 0.28 12.38
CA GLN A 140 -17.46 -0.97 12.64
C GLN A 140 -16.56 -2.20 12.44
N ALA A 141 -15.71 -2.19 11.41
CA ALA A 141 -14.77 -3.27 11.15
C ALA A 141 -13.75 -3.41 12.29
N VAL A 142 -13.10 -2.31 12.72
CA VAL A 142 -12.08 -2.35 13.78
C VAL A 142 -12.64 -2.58 15.18
N GLN A 143 -13.88 -2.19 15.45
CA GLN A 143 -14.54 -2.47 16.73
C GLN A 143 -15.18 -3.87 16.77
N GLY A 144 -15.39 -4.48 15.61
CA GLY A 144 -16.02 -5.79 15.44
C GLY A 144 -15.03 -6.84 14.93
N PRO A 145 -15.17 -7.33 13.68
CA PRO A 145 -14.37 -8.46 13.16
C PRO A 145 -12.85 -8.26 13.23
N LEU A 146 -12.36 -7.02 13.20
CA LEU A 146 -10.94 -6.69 13.23
C LEU A 146 -10.43 -6.23 14.61
N ARG A 147 -11.22 -6.39 15.69
CA ARG A 147 -10.85 -5.94 17.05
C ARG A 147 -9.53 -6.52 17.58
N GLY A 148 -9.12 -7.69 17.09
CA GLY A 148 -7.85 -8.34 17.47
C GLY A 148 -6.63 -7.86 16.66
N PHE A 149 -6.82 -6.96 15.70
CA PHE A 149 -5.78 -6.48 14.82
C PHE A 149 -5.32 -5.08 15.19
N GLU A 150 -4.02 -4.85 15.10
CA GLU A 150 -3.48 -3.51 14.90
C GLU A 150 -3.66 -3.15 13.42
N VAL A 151 -4.67 -2.33 13.11
CA VAL A 151 -4.90 -1.83 11.76
C VAL A 151 -4.15 -0.51 11.59
N VAL A 152 -3.23 -0.50 10.64
CA VAL A 152 -2.40 0.65 10.27
C VAL A 152 -2.90 1.17 8.92
N LEU A 153 -3.38 2.40 8.89
CA LEU A 153 -3.81 3.05 7.64
C LEU A 153 -2.64 3.78 7.01
N GLU A 154 -2.43 3.53 5.72
CA GLU A 154 -1.37 4.19 4.95
C GLU A 154 -1.90 5.46 4.30
N LEU A 155 -1.22 6.58 4.56
CA LEU A 155 -1.59 7.90 4.06
C LEU A 155 -0.37 8.62 3.51
N THR A 156 -0.51 9.24 2.35
CA THR A 156 0.53 10.15 1.87
C THR A 156 0.68 11.36 2.80
N GLU A 157 1.87 11.96 2.79
CA GLU A 157 2.19 13.17 3.56
C GLU A 157 1.14 14.29 3.43
N ARG A 158 0.55 14.44 2.23
CA ARG A 158 -0.43 15.49 1.96
C ARG A 158 -1.76 15.21 2.65
N VAL A 159 -2.27 13.99 2.55
CA VAL A 159 -3.57 13.62 3.15
C VAL A 159 -3.52 13.77 4.66
N LEU A 160 -2.38 13.37 5.23
CA LEU A 160 -2.13 13.46 6.65
C LEU A 160 -2.22 14.89 7.17
N LEU A 161 -1.58 15.85 6.50
CA LEU A 161 -1.71 17.28 6.82
C LEU A 161 -3.14 17.81 6.70
N GLU A 162 -3.82 17.45 5.61
CA GLU A 162 -5.17 17.96 5.33
C GLU A 162 -6.23 17.36 6.27
N ARG A 163 -5.90 16.31 7.03
CA ARG A 163 -6.85 15.52 7.84
C ARG A 163 -6.39 15.24 9.28
N ILE A 164 -5.43 16.01 9.81
CA ILE A 164 -4.89 15.83 11.18
C ILE A 164 -5.99 15.63 12.22
N GLY A 165 -7.02 16.49 12.24
CA GLY A 165 -8.10 16.39 13.23
C GLY A 165 -8.87 15.05 13.17
N LEU A 166 -9.13 14.54 11.97
CA LEU A 166 -9.78 13.24 11.78
C LEU A 166 -8.85 12.09 12.20
N ILE A 167 -7.56 12.18 11.87
CA ILE A 167 -6.55 11.18 12.24
C ILE A 167 -6.43 11.06 13.76
N SER A 168 -6.32 12.19 14.46
CA SER A 168 -6.31 12.24 15.92
C SER A 168 -7.61 11.72 16.54
N GLU A 169 -8.77 12.00 15.93
CA GLU A 169 -10.06 11.44 16.35
C GLU A 169 -10.10 9.91 16.20
N LEU A 170 -9.79 9.40 15.02
CA LEU A 170 -9.78 7.96 14.73
C LEU A 170 -8.77 7.20 15.61
N HIS A 171 -7.62 7.79 15.87
CA HIS A 171 -6.63 7.21 16.78
C HIS A 171 -7.16 7.15 18.22
N ARG A 172 -7.54 8.29 18.79
CA ARG A 172 -7.94 8.40 20.20
C ARG A 172 -9.21 7.62 20.51
N ASP A 173 -10.19 7.67 19.63
CA ASP A 173 -11.54 7.16 19.92
C ASP A 173 -11.73 5.71 19.42
N HIS A 174 -10.90 5.26 18.46
CA HIS A 174 -11.03 3.93 17.85
C HIS A 174 -9.75 3.08 17.81
N GLY A 175 -8.60 3.61 18.26
CA GLY A 175 -7.35 2.86 18.37
C GLY A 175 -6.66 2.58 17.04
N LEU A 176 -7.00 3.32 15.98
CA LEU A 176 -6.35 3.22 14.68
C LEU A 176 -4.94 3.82 14.74
N HIS A 177 -4.01 3.23 13.99
CA HIS A 177 -2.67 3.78 13.79
C HIS A 177 -2.44 4.11 12.32
N PHE A 178 -1.42 4.92 12.06
CA PHE A 178 -1.16 5.47 10.75
C PHE A 178 0.30 5.29 10.35
N ALA A 179 0.51 5.11 9.05
CA ALA A 179 1.81 5.12 8.39
C ALA A 179 1.85 6.29 7.41
N ILE A 180 2.97 7.02 7.37
CA ILE A 180 3.22 8.00 6.32
C ILE A 180 3.80 7.26 5.12
N ASP A 181 3.05 7.27 4.02
CA ASP A 181 3.45 6.68 2.75
C ASP A 181 4.22 7.70 1.88
N ASP A 182 5.14 7.19 1.06
CA ASP A 182 6.04 7.99 0.21
C ASP A 182 6.74 9.14 0.94
N PHE A 183 7.25 8.87 2.15
CA PHE A 183 7.90 9.90 2.96
C PHE A 183 9.17 10.45 2.30
N GLY A 184 9.31 11.78 2.27
CA GLY A 184 10.39 12.51 1.63
C GLY A 184 10.01 13.18 0.30
N THR A 185 8.72 13.12 -0.10
CA THR A 185 8.22 13.74 -1.34
C THR A 185 7.80 15.20 -1.19
N GLY A 186 7.75 15.71 0.05
CA GLY A 186 7.85 17.15 0.34
C GLY A 186 6.53 17.87 0.59
N TYR A 187 5.50 17.18 1.10
CA TYR A 187 4.21 17.80 1.43
C TYR A 187 4.08 18.10 2.92
N SER A 188 4.53 17.20 3.80
CA SER A 188 4.47 17.33 5.26
C SER A 188 5.60 18.18 5.81
N THR A 189 5.28 19.05 6.77
CA THR A 189 6.33 19.69 7.58
C THR A 189 6.84 18.68 8.61
N LEU A 190 8.14 18.68 8.87
CA LEU A 190 8.73 17.86 9.93
C LEU A 190 8.04 18.09 11.29
N GLN A 191 7.60 19.33 11.55
CA GLN A 191 6.86 19.67 12.76
C GLN A 191 5.57 18.86 12.89
N THR A 192 4.80 18.71 11.81
CA THR A 192 3.56 17.91 11.83
C THR A 192 3.84 16.45 12.14
N VAL A 193 4.88 15.86 11.53
CA VAL A 193 5.27 14.48 11.80
C VAL A 193 5.63 14.29 13.27
N ILE A 194 6.38 15.23 13.85
CA ILE A 194 6.72 15.22 15.27
C ILE A 194 5.47 15.28 16.14
N GLU A 195 4.54 16.20 15.85
CA GLU A 195 3.31 16.35 16.63
C GLU A 195 2.48 15.06 16.67
N LEU A 196 2.28 14.42 15.52
CA LEU A 196 1.49 13.19 15.41
C LEU A 196 2.23 11.96 15.93
N ALA A 197 3.56 11.92 15.83
CA ALA A 197 4.38 10.88 16.46
C ALA A 197 4.33 10.98 18.00
N LEU A 198 4.41 12.18 18.55
CA LEU A 198 4.28 12.42 20.00
C LEU A 198 2.86 12.12 20.51
N GLU A 199 1.83 12.37 19.70
CA GLU A 199 0.47 11.91 19.98
C GLU A 199 0.36 10.38 19.98
N GLY A 200 1.17 9.70 19.17
CA GLY A 200 1.16 8.24 18.99
C GLY A 200 0.24 7.74 17.87
N SER A 201 -0.39 8.65 17.12
CA SER A 201 -1.27 8.31 16.00
C SER A 201 -0.47 7.73 14.82
N ILE A 202 0.71 8.28 14.53
CA ILE A 202 1.64 7.72 13.55
C ILE A 202 2.64 6.79 14.24
N ARG A 203 2.85 5.62 13.64
CA ARG A 203 3.85 4.64 14.10
C ARG A 203 4.92 4.32 13.06
N TYR A 204 4.65 4.59 11.79
CA TYR A 204 5.46 4.10 10.68
C TYR A 204 5.80 5.21 9.68
N LEU A 205 7.03 5.18 9.19
CA LEU A 205 7.45 5.93 7.99
C LEU A 205 7.78 4.93 6.89
N LYS A 206 7.00 4.93 5.81
CA LYS A 206 7.28 4.14 4.61
C LYS A 206 8.16 4.96 3.67
N LEU A 207 9.26 4.36 3.22
CA LEU A 207 10.22 4.98 2.32
C LEU A 207 9.99 4.49 0.89
N ASP A 208 9.88 5.43 -0.03
CA ASP A 208 9.65 5.15 -1.45
C ASP A 208 10.72 4.20 -2.03
N GLY A 209 10.23 3.26 -2.83
CA GLY A 209 11.05 2.20 -3.42
C GLY A 209 12.14 2.68 -4.38
N SER A 210 12.08 3.92 -4.90
CA SER A 210 13.18 4.47 -5.72
C SER A 210 14.47 4.67 -4.92
N LEU A 211 14.36 4.92 -3.61
CA LEU A 211 15.52 5.00 -2.72
C LEU A 211 16.16 3.61 -2.56
N THR A 212 15.33 2.58 -2.34
CA THR A 212 15.81 1.19 -2.16
C THR A 212 16.46 0.64 -3.43
N ARG A 213 15.88 0.95 -4.61
CA ARG A 213 16.46 0.53 -5.91
C ARG A 213 17.88 1.03 -6.12
N ASN A 214 18.23 2.20 -5.58
CA ASN A 214 19.53 2.82 -5.77
C ASN A 214 20.44 2.73 -4.53
N ILE A 215 20.05 2.02 -3.48
CA ILE A 215 20.73 2.07 -2.18
C ILE A 215 22.19 1.56 -2.22
N THR A 216 22.51 0.68 -3.17
CA THR A 216 23.86 0.11 -3.32
C THR A 216 24.74 0.91 -4.29
N THR A 217 24.18 1.89 -5.01
CA THR A 217 24.87 2.63 -6.09
C THR A 217 24.85 4.14 -5.92
N SER A 218 23.93 4.67 -5.09
CA SER A 218 23.72 6.09 -4.87
C SER A 218 24.00 6.47 -3.42
N LEU A 219 25.10 7.18 -3.20
CA LEU A 219 25.43 7.75 -1.89
C LEU A 219 24.37 8.75 -1.41
N ALA A 220 23.65 9.40 -2.34
CA ALA A 220 22.55 10.29 -1.99
C ALA A 220 21.38 9.50 -1.38
N SER A 221 20.98 8.39 -2.01
CA SER A 221 19.92 7.51 -1.51
C SER A 221 20.28 6.92 -0.14
N GLU A 222 21.53 6.46 0.01
CA GLU A 222 22.05 5.98 1.29
C GLU A 222 21.97 7.03 2.40
N ARG A 223 22.40 8.26 2.11
CA ARG A 223 22.36 9.36 3.09
C ARG A 223 20.94 9.76 3.47
N ILE A 224 20.02 9.82 2.49
CA ILE A 224 18.62 10.13 2.74
C ILE A 224 18.02 9.07 3.68
N MET A 225 18.19 7.79 3.36
CA MET A 225 17.71 6.70 4.20
C MET A 225 18.32 6.78 5.61
N HIS A 226 19.64 6.95 5.74
CA HIS A 226 20.31 7.08 7.03
C HIS A 226 19.72 8.22 7.89
N ILE A 227 19.53 9.41 7.30
CA ILE A 227 18.97 10.57 8.02
C ILE A 227 17.52 10.30 8.43
N THR A 228 16.72 9.72 7.53
CA THR A 228 15.33 9.35 7.82
C THR A 228 15.26 8.34 8.97
N GLN A 229 16.15 7.35 9.00
CA GLN A 229 16.17 6.36 10.07
C GLN A 229 16.59 6.96 11.41
N GLN A 230 17.58 7.86 11.43
CA GLN A 230 17.93 8.58 12.65
C GLN A 230 16.74 9.38 13.20
N MET A 231 16.04 10.10 12.32
CA MET A 231 14.84 10.85 12.69
C MET A 231 13.74 9.92 13.21
N ALA A 232 13.47 8.81 12.53
CA ALA A 232 12.46 7.83 12.96
C ALA A 232 12.74 7.33 14.38
N ARG A 233 14.00 6.96 14.67
CA ARG A 233 14.41 6.51 16.02
C ARG A 233 14.20 7.58 17.09
N GLU A 234 14.58 8.83 16.83
CA GLU A 234 14.39 9.94 17.79
C GLU A 234 12.90 10.21 18.06
N LEU A 235 12.02 9.87 17.11
CA LEU A 235 10.57 10.02 17.23
C LEU A 235 9.85 8.74 17.68
N ASN A 236 10.58 7.65 17.97
CA ASN A 236 10.03 6.32 18.26
C ASN A 236 9.10 5.79 17.16
N LEU A 237 9.40 6.10 15.90
CA LEU A 237 8.75 5.56 14.72
C LEU A 237 9.57 4.39 14.14
N GLU A 238 8.89 3.43 13.53
CA GLU A 238 9.53 2.34 12.77
C GLU A 238 9.60 2.70 11.28
N THR A 239 10.72 2.42 10.62
CA THR A 239 10.84 2.56 9.17
C THR A 239 10.41 1.30 8.43
N VAL A 240 9.70 1.50 7.31
CA VAL A 240 9.36 0.45 6.35
C VAL A 240 9.99 0.81 5.01
N VAL A 241 10.90 -0.01 4.51
CA VAL A 241 11.53 0.20 3.20
C VAL A 241 10.93 -0.76 2.17
N GLU A 242 10.53 -0.22 1.03
CA GLU A 242 9.84 -0.98 0.00
C GLU A 242 10.76 -1.40 -1.15
N VAL A 243 10.26 -2.34 -1.97
CA VAL A 243 10.91 -2.80 -3.21
C VAL A 243 12.30 -3.42 -2.98
N ILE A 244 12.41 -4.27 -1.96
CA ILE A 244 13.59 -5.11 -1.75
C ILE A 244 13.57 -6.30 -2.73
N GLU A 245 14.55 -6.35 -3.63
CA GLU A 245 14.66 -7.35 -4.69
C GLU A 245 15.96 -8.17 -4.62
N THR A 246 16.98 -7.68 -3.89
CA THR A 246 18.31 -8.30 -3.84
C THR A 246 18.86 -8.42 -2.42
N VAL A 247 19.70 -9.43 -2.18
CA VAL A 247 20.36 -9.62 -0.88
C VAL A 247 21.28 -8.45 -0.55
N ALA A 248 21.94 -7.86 -1.56
CA ALA A 248 22.79 -6.68 -1.37
C ALA A 248 22.00 -5.46 -0.84
N GLN A 249 20.75 -5.27 -1.26
CA GLN A 249 19.87 -4.26 -0.68
C GLN A 249 19.60 -4.56 0.80
N VAL A 250 19.23 -5.80 1.14
CA VAL A 250 19.00 -6.20 2.54
C VAL A 250 20.22 -5.93 3.41
N ASP A 251 21.40 -6.35 2.97
CA ASP A 251 22.63 -6.16 3.73
C ASP A 251 22.89 -4.67 3.96
N LYS A 252 22.70 -3.83 2.93
CA LYS A 252 22.87 -2.39 3.05
C LYS A 252 21.84 -1.74 3.97
N LEU A 253 20.58 -2.12 3.88
CA LEU A 253 19.50 -1.61 4.75
C LEU A 253 19.73 -1.99 6.21
N ARG A 254 20.31 -3.17 6.47
CA ARG A 254 20.72 -3.60 7.81
C ARG A 254 21.90 -2.81 8.35
N GLU A 255 22.87 -2.43 7.52
CA GLU A 255 23.96 -1.54 7.93
C GLU A 255 23.45 -0.17 8.38
N LEU A 256 22.32 0.27 7.82
CA LEU A 256 21.65 1.52 8.20
C LEU A 256 20.69 1.34 9.40
N ASP A 257 20.66 0.13 9.99
CA ASP A 257 19.64 -0.39 10.89
C ASP A 257 18.21 0.09 10.56
N MET A 258 17.77 -0.14 9.32
CA MET A 258 16.35 -0.05 8.96
C MET A 258 15.55 -1.13 9.69
N ASP A 259 14.30 -0.82 10.06
CA ASP A 259 13.52 -1.67 10.96
C ASP A 259 12.81 -2.80 10.20
N ILE A 260 12.04 -2.44 9.17
CA ILE A 260 11.13 -3.35 8.46
C ILE A 260 11.35 -3.20 6.95
N GLY A 261 11.26 -4.31 6.23
CA GLY A 261 11.39 -4.36 4.78
C GLY A 261 10.24 -5.09 4.11
N GLN A 262 9.93 -4.65 2.89
CA GLN A 262 8.97 -5.28 2.01
C GLN A 262 9.54 -5.37 0.58
N GLY A 263 9.27 -6.47 -0.11
CA GLY A 263 9.68 -6.64 -1.50
C GLY A 263 9.67 -8.10 -1.94
N TYR A 264 9.84 -8.34 -3.24
CA TYR A 264 9.71 -9.68 -3.82
C TYR A 264 10.75 -10.67 -3.30
N LEU A 265 11.91 -10.20 -2.84
CA LEU A 265 12.90 -11.05 -2.18
C LEU A 265 12.38 -11.61 -0.84
N LEU A 266 11.57 -10.83 -0.13
CA LEU A 266 11.05 -11.16 1.21
C LEU A 266 9.70 -11.88 1.14
N GLY A 267 8.93 -11.60 0.09
CA GLY A 267 7.68 -12.25 -0.22
C GLY A 267 6.89 -11.49 -1.27
N ILE A 268 6.39 -12.21 -2.26
CA ILE A 268 5.47 -11.66 -3.25
C ILE A 268 4.04 -11.57 -2.68
N PRO A 269 3.22 -10.60 -3.12
CA PRO A 269 1.80 -10.58 -2.81
C PRO A 269 1.13 -11.90 -3.21
N ASP A 270 0.34 -12.47 -2.31
CA ASP A 270 -0.38 -13.72 -2.56
C ASP A 270 -1.67 -13.77 -1.73
N THR A 271 -2.52 -14.76 -2.00
CA THR A 271 -3.74 -14.97 -1.21
C THR A 271 -3.42 -15.31 0.25
N VAL A 272 -4.35 -15.00 1.15
CA VAL A 272 -4.26 -15.35 2.58
C VAL A 272 -4.07 -16.85 2.78
N ALA A 273 -4.74 -17.67 1.95
CA ALA A 273 -4.64 -19.12 1.99
C ALA A 273 -3.23 -19.63 1.67
N VAL A 274 -2.58 -19.06 0.65
CA VAL A 274 -1.20 -19.43 0.29
C VAL A 274 -0.22 -19.03 1.40
N TRP A 275 -0.35 -17.82 1.96
CA TRP A 275 0.50 -17.39 3.08
C TRP A 275 0.33 -18.25 4.33
N LYS A 276 -0.91 -18.64 4.66
CA LYS A 276 -1.17 -19.60 5.74
C LYS A 276 -0.47 -20.95 5.48
N GLY A 277 -0.50 -21.45 4.26
CA GLY A 277 0.22 -22.66 3.87
C GLY A 277 1.74 -22.53 4.02
N LYS A 278 2.31 -21.42 3.54
CA LYS A 278 3.74 -21.10 3.67
C LYS A 278 4.18 -21.06 5.13
N LEU A 279 3.41 -20.40 6.00
CA LEU A 279 3.71 -20.28 7.43
C LEU A 279 3.62 -21.61 8.18
N ASN A 280 2.55 -22.38 7.96
CA ASN A 280 2.42 -23.72 8.56
C ASN A 280 3.62 -24.62 8.19
N TYR A 281 4.08 -24.52 6.93
CA TYR A 281 5.25 -25.25 6.48
C TYR A 281 6.54 -24.81 7.20
N LEU A 282 6.76 -23.50 7.36
CA LEU A 282 7.92 -22.97 8.09
C LEU A 282 7.91 -23.38 9.57
N GLU A 283 6.76 -23.34 10.24
CA GLU A 283 6.61 -23.83 11.62
C GLU A 283 6.90 -25.33 11.72
N SER A 284 6.45 -26.12 10.74
CA SER A 284 6.75 -27.55 10.68
C SER A 284 8.25 -27.82 10.49
N ARG A 285 8.98 -26.96 9.76
CA ARG A 285 10.44 -27.09 9.59
C ARG A 285 11.17 -26.81 10.91
N ILE A 286 10.78 -25.75 11.62
CA ILE A 286 11.36 -25.38 12.92
C ILE A 286 11.09 -26.46 13.97
N SER A 287 9.90 -27.06 13.95
CA SER A 287 9.51 -28.17 14.85
C SER A 287 10.00 -29.56 14.41
N GLY A 288 10.65 -29.69 13.24
CA GLY A 288 11.20 -30.96 12.73
C GLY A 288 10.18 -31.92 12.09
N THR A 289 9.01 -31.43 11.69
CA THR A 289 7.88 -32.21 11.15
C THR A 289 7.63 -32.04 9.64
N ALA A 290 8.44 -31.24 8.93
CA ALA A 290 8.21 -30.89 7.52
C ALA A 290 8.72 -31.93 6.48
N PRO A 291 7.96 -32.21 5.40
CA PRO A 291 8.47 -32.92 4.22
C PRO A 291 9.45 -32.07 3.39
N SER A 292 10.36 -32.73 2.66
CA SER A 292 11.61 -32.17 2.13
C SER A 292 11.53 -31.25 0.91
N THR A 293 10.34 -30.91 0.39
CA THR A 293 10.24 -30.35 -0.98
C THR A 293 9.39 -29.08 -1.05
N PHE A 294 9.94 -27.93 -0.67
CA PHE A 294 9.45 -26.59 -1.05
C PHE A 294 10.59 -25.57 -0.90
N ILE A 295 10.81 -24.76 -1.93
CA ILE A 295 11.75 -23.62 -1.95
C ILE A 295 10.89 -22.35 -1.82
N LEU A 296 11.33 -21.40 -0.99
CA LEU A 296 10.71 -20.08 -0.80
C LEU A 296 10.63 -19.30 -2.11
#